data_AF-A0A6A5X073-F1
#
_entry.id   AF-A0A6A5X073-F1
#
_cell.length_a   1.000
_cell.length_b   1.000
_cell.length_c   1.000
_cell.angle_alpha   90.00
_cell.angle_beta   90.00
_cell.angle_gamma   90.00
#
_symmetry.space_group_name_H-M   'P 1'
#
loop_
_entity.id
_entity.type
_entity.pdbx_description
1 polymer ?
#
loop_
_entity_poly.entity_id
_entity_poly.type
_entity_poly.pdbx_seq_one_letter_code
_entity_poly.pdbx_strand_id
1 'polypeptide(L)'
;MGPSIHHIRQRGRIHRTPLAILSQAQASHRKSPKSSVRLEFWLIVSEDEHTKDEDFEDIDYRASKSVRYDRLMSWKAGQGKAIIGTREMNSLKTDVDGNDALLPAGWRATVDTMNFKLVRKR
;
A
#
# COMPACT_ATOMS: atom_id res chain seq x y z
N MET A 1 9.82 -3.95 -76.07
CA MET A 1 10.04 -5.35 -76.49
C MET A 1 10.29 -6.17 -75.23
N GLY A 2 9.52 -7.25 -75.02
CA GLY A 2 9.48 -8.05 -73.78
C GLY A 2 10.72 -8.93 -73.56
N PRO A 3 10.66 -10.05 -72.81
CA PRO A 3 9.49 -10.71 -72.21
C PRO A 3 9.72 -11.37 -70.81
N SER A 4 8.67 -12.08 -70.37
CA SER A 4 8.66 -13.38 -69.67
C SER A 4 9.20 -13.58 -68.24
N ILE A 5 8.26 -14.07 -67.44
CA ILE A 5 8.41 -14.88 -66.23
C ILE A 5 9.13 -16.20 -66.55
N HIS A 6 10.08 -16.62 -65.71
CA HIS A 6 10.30 -18.05 -65.41
C HIS A 6 10.94 -18.28 -64.03
N HIS A 7 10.44 -19.33 -63.39
CA HIS A 7 10.88 -20.00 -62.15
C HIS A 7 12.40 -20.22 -62.04
N ILE A 8 12.91 -20.38 -60.80
CA ILE A 8 13.63 -21.61 -60.36
C ILE A 8 13.95 -21.57 -58.85
N ARG A 9 13.71 -22.73 -58.21
CA ARG A 9 14.05 -23.13 -56.83
C ARG A 9 15.54 -23.00 -56.53
N GLN A 10 15.90 -22.63 -55.30
CA GLN A 10 17.05 -23.24 -54.63
C GLN A 10 16.72 -23.64 -53.19
N ARG A 11 17.05 -24.91 -52.89
CA ARG A 11 16.95 -25.57 -51.59
C ARG A 11 18.15 -25.16 -50.75
N GLY A 12 17.91 -24.68 -49.53
CA GLY A 12 18.92 -24.54 -48.48
C GLY A 12 18.39 -25.09 -47.17
N ARG A 13 18.76 -26.34 -46.87
CA ARG A 13 18.45 -27.04 -45.62
C ARG A 13 19.52 -26.65 -44.61
N ILE A 14 19.16 -25.95 -43.54
CA ILE A 14 19.97 -25.91 -42.32
C ILE A 14 19.06 -26.22 -41.14
N HIS A 15 19.29 -27.40 -40.55
CA HIS A 15 18.75 -27.80 -39.27
C HIS A 15 19.37 -26.95 -38.17
N ARG A 16 18.55 -26.18 -37.44
CA ARG A 16 18.72 -25.92 -36.01
C ARG A 16 17.35 -25.67 -35.39
N THR A 17 16.81 -26.70 -34.75
CA THR A 17 15.80 -26.55 -33.70
C THR A 17 16.51 -26.15 -32.41
N PRO A 18 16.04 -25.08 -31.75
CA PRO A 18 15.90 -25.09 -30.32
C PRO A 18 14.42 -25.25 -29.98
N LEU A 19 14.13 -26.25 -29.16
CA LEU A 19 12.87 -26.42 -28.44
C LEU A 19 12.59 -25.15 -27.64
N ALA A 20 11.72 -24.29 -28.16
CA ALA A 20 11.05 -23.26 -27.39
C ALA A 20 9.56 -23.56 -27.45
N ILE A 21 9.05 -23.98 -26.29
CA ILE A 21 7.65 -24.28 -26.00
C ILE A 21 6.79 -23.09 -26.44
N LEU A 22 5.87 -23.35 -27.38
CA LEU A 22 4.78 -22.45 -27.71
C LEU A 22 3.50 -23.02 -27.10
N SER A 23 2.94 -22.32 -26.11
CA SER A 23 1.51 -22.30 -25.85
C SER A 23 1.21 -20.91 -25.27
N GLN A 24 1.00 -19.94 -26.15
CA GLN A 24 -0.31 -19.41 -26.52
C GLN A 24 -1.08 -18.80 -25.34
N ALA A 25 -1.03 -17.47 -25.27
CA ALA A 25 -2.23 -16.65 -25.41
C ALA A 25 -1.82 -15.25 -25.91
N GLN A 26 -2.18 -14.95 -27.16
CA GLN A 26 -2.02 -13.65 -27.80
C GLN A 26 -3.24 -12.76 -27.55
N ALA A 27 -2.99 -11.46 -27.76
CA ALA A 27 -3.93 -10.38 -28.06
C ALA A 27 -4.63 -9.73 -26.85
N SER A 28 -4.78 -8.42 -26.75
CA SER A 28 -4.33 -7.28 -27.56
C SER A 28 -4.70 -6.03 -26.76
N HIS A 29 -3.82 -5.02 -26.83
CA HIS A 29 -3.99 -3.64 -26.40
C HIS A 29 -5.41 -3.15 -26.04
N ARG A 30 -5.61 -2.81 -24.76
CA ARG A 30 -6.38 -1.63 -24.35
C ARG A 30 -5.71 -0.94 -23.16
N LYS A 31 -5.11 0.22 -23.48
CA LYS A 31 -4.87 1.42 -22.66
C LYS A 31 -4.67 1.23 -21.14
N SER A 32 -3.43 1.48 -20.71
CA SER A 32 -3.06 1.75 -19.31
C SER A 32 -3.99 2.78 -18.67
N PRO A 33 -4.53 2.51 -17.45
CA PRO A 33 -4.81 3.56 -16.50
C PRO A 33 -3.49 3.97 -15.84
N LYS A 34 -3.17 5.25 -15.96
CA LYS A 34 -2.16 5.95 -15.16
C LYS A 34 -2.47 5.73 -13.66
N SER A 35 -1.42 5.63 -12.85
CA SER A 35 -1.46 5.55 -11.38
C SER A 35 -2.26 4.38 -10.79
N SER A 36 -1.63 3.21 -10.72
CA SER A 36 -2.00 2.23 -9.70
C SER A 36 -0.73 1.72 -9.05
N VAL A 37 -0.13 2.58 -8.23
CA VAL A 37 0.84 2.16 -7.23
C VAL A 37 0.04 1.37 -6.19
N ARG A 38 -0.18 0.09 -6.46
CA ARG A 38 -0.71 -0.86 -5.49
C ARG A 38 0.44 -1.14 -4.52
N LEU A 39 0.58 -0.27 -3.53
CA LEU A 39 1.42 -0.52 -2.37
C LEU A 39 0.77 -1.71 -1.64
N GLU A 40 1.24 -2.91 -1.96
CA GLU A 40 1.14 -4.09 -1.09
C GLU A 40 1.99 -3.78 0.15
N PHE A 41 1.50 -2.85 0.97
CA PHE A 41 2.08 -2.44 2.22
C PHE A 41 1.71 -3.55 3.22
N TRP A 42 2.49 -4.63 3.21
CA TRP A 42 2.62 -5.50 4.37
C TRP A 42 3.33 -4.69 5.46
N LEU A 43 2.59 -3.73 6.03
CA LEU A 43 2.97 -2.92 7.17
C LEU A 43 3.02 -3.80 8.38
N ILE A 44 4.10 -3.66 9.14
CA ILE A 44 4.19 -4.10 10.52
C ILE A 44 3.07 -3.37 11.28
N VAL A 45 1.89 -4.00 11.34
CA VAL A 45 0.80 -3.59 12.23
C VAL A 45 1.22 -4.08 13.61
N SER A 46 1.39 -3.16 14.56
CA SER A 46 1.60 -3.57 15.94
C SER A 46 0.31 -4.20 16.47
N GLU A 47 0.47 -5.28 17.22
CA GLU A 47 -0.64 -5.91 17.94
C GLU A 47 -1.13 -5.07 19.13
N ASP A 48 -0.37 -4.02 19.49
CA ASP A 48 -0.65 -3.12 20.60
C ASP A 48 -1.96 -2.35 20.40
N GLU A 49 -2.88 -2.55 21.33
CA GLU A 49 -4.19 -1.89 21.34
C GLU A 49 -4.14 -0.49 21.96
N HIS A 50 -3.10 -0.24 22.78
CA HIS A 50 -2.90 0.93 23.63
C HIS A 50 -1.41 1.32 23.66
N THR A 51 -1.10 2.50 24.18
CA THR A 51 0.26 2.82 24.60
C THR A 51 0.60 2.12 25.92
N LYS A 52 1.90 1.88 26.12
CA LYS A 52 2.49 1.32 27.32
C LYS A 52 2.04 2.12 28.54
N ASP A 53 1.57 1.40 29.55
CA ASP A 53 1.10 1.96 30.82
C ASP A 53 -0.02 3.01 30.66
N GLU A 54 -0.72 3.02 29.51
CA GLU A 54 -1.73 4.03 29.18
C GLU A 54 -1.20 5.48 29.21
N ASP A 55 0.11 5.67 29.04
CA ASP A 55 0.77 6.99 29.07
C ASP A 55 1.28 7.41 27.69
N PHE A 56 1.87 8.61 27.62
CA PHE A 56 2.56 9.12 26.45
C PHE A 56 3.85 8.36 26.17
N GLU A 57 4.03 7.96 24.92
CA GLU A 57 5.26 7.40 24.40
C GLU A 57 5.76 8.24 23.22
N ASP A 58 7.09 8.32 23.05
CA ASP A 58 7.67 8.80 21.80
C ASP A 58 7.63 7.68 20.77
N ILE A 59 6.83 7.89 19.72
CA ILE A 59 6.61 6.92 18.65
C ILE A 59 7.31 7.40 17.39
N ASP A 60 8.27 6.62 16.90
CA ASP A 60 8.85 6.80 15.57
C ASP A 60 7.88 6.34 14.49
N TYR A 61 7.39 5.10 14.57
CA TYR A 61 6.33 4.60 13.69
C TYR A 61 5.54 3.50 14.39
N ARG A 62 4.21 3.64 14.45
CA ARG A 62 3.32 2.59 14.97
C ARG A 62 2.00 2.61 14.21
N ALA A 63 1.63 1.47 13.63
CA ALA A 63 0.29 1.23 13.11
C ALA A 63 -0.49 0.34 14.09
N SER A 64 -1.57 0.87 14.67
CA SER A 64 -2.45 0.11 15.56
C SER A 64 -3.50 -0.66 14.75
N LYS A 65 -3.91 -1.82 15.24
CA LYS A 65 -5.05 -2.55 14.68
C LYS A 65 -6.39 -1.88 15.03
N SER A 66 -7.42 -2.25 14.28
CA SER A 66 -8.81 -1.95 14.65
C SER A 66 -9.26 -2.83 15.82
N VAL A 67 -9.97 -2.26 16.79
CA VAL A 67 -10.52 -2.97 17.95
C VAL A 67 -12.05 -2.81 18.03
N ARG A 68 -12.73 -3.62 18.83
CA ARG A 68 -14.21 -3.63 18.93
C ARG A 68 -14.81 -2.58 19.89
N TYR A 69 -13.97 -1.69 20.42
CA TYR A 69 -14.36 -0.67 21.40
C TYR A 69 -13.74 0.68 21.03
N ASP A 70 -14.29 1.76 21.58
CA ASP A 70 -13.76 3.10 21.36
C ASP A 70 -12.44 3.30 22.12
N ARG A 71 -11.54 4.08 21.53
CA ARG A 71 -10.29 4.51 22.14
C ARG A 71 -10.21 6.04 22.18
N LEU A 72 -9.37 6.56 23.06
CA LEU A 72 -9.03 7.97 23.15
C LEU A 72 -7.57 8.17 22.76
N MET A 73 -7.32 9.17 21.94
CA MET A 73 -6.01 9.56 21.45
C MET A 73 -5.64 10.92 22.02
N SER A 74 -4.41 11.02 22.52
CA SER A 74 -3.81 12.30 22.87
C SER A 74 -2.43 12.41 22.22
N TRP A 75 -2.03 13.62 21.87
CA TRP A 75 -0.74 13.91 21.29
C TRP A 75 -0.24 15.30 21.66
N LYS A 76 1.09 15.45 21.67
CA LYS A 76 1.72 16.77 21.74
C LYS A 76 1.98 17.30 20.34
N ALA A 77 1.84 18.60 20.17
CA ALA A 77 2.10 19.32 18.93
C ALA A 77 3.52 19.06 18.43
N GLY A 78 3.68 18.86 17.13
CA GLY A 78 4.98 18.62 16.54
C GLY A 78 4.94 18.49 15.02
N GLN A 79 6.04 18.03 14.45
CA GLN A 79 6.18 17.78 13.00
C GLN A 79 5.70 16.38 12.58
N GLY A 80 5.35 15.54 13.56
CA GLY A 80 4.84 14.19 13.34
C GLY A 80 3.47 14.17 12.70
N LYS A 81 3.05 12.97 12.30
CA LYS A 81 1.81 12.75 11.57
C LYS A 81 1.01 11.63 12.23
N ALA A 82 -0.29 11.85 12.30
CA ALA A 82 -1.25 10.79 12.64
C ALA A 82 -2.29 10.69 11.52
N ILE A 83 -2.57 9.46 11.10
CA ILE A 83 -3.67 9.14 10.19
C ILE A 83 -4.59 8.12 10.85
N ILE A 84 -5.90 8.31 10.72
CA ILE A 84 -6.91 7.45 11.32
C ILE A 84 -7.96 7.03 10.31
N GLY A 85 -8.52 5.84 10.47
CA GLY A 85 -9.56 5.39 9.55
C GLY A 85 -9.83 3.90 9.62
N THR A 86 -10.72 3.46 8.74
CA THR A 86 -10.95 2.04 8.47
C THR A 86 -10.29 1.68 7.14
N ARG A 87 -11.02 1.89 6.05
CA ARG A 87 -10.57 1.76 4.66
C ARG A 87 -10.01 3.08 4.12
N GLU A 88 -10.71 4.17 4.41
CA GLU A 88 -10.28 5.53 4.07
C GLU A 88 -9.57 6.14 5.27
N MET A 89 -8.34 6.62 5.05
CA MET A 89 -7.49 7.18 6.11
C MET A 89 -7.52 8.69 6.02
N ASN A 90 -7.78 9.34 7.15
CA ASN A 90 -7.83 10.79 7.30
C ASN A 90 -6.63 11.26 8.12
N SER A 91 -5.93 12.28 7.63
CA SER A 91 -4.87 12.93 8.39
C SER A 91 -5.45 13.76 9.53
N LEU A 92 -4.91 13.58 10.73
CA LEU A 92 -5.17 14.43 11.87
C LEU A 92 -4.29 15.68 11.80
N LYS A 93 -4.81 16.77 12.37
CA LYS A 93 -4.07 18.00 12.56
C LYS A 93 -3.20 17.87 13.82
N THR A 94 -1.88 17.77 13.63
CA THR A 94 -0.87 17.48 14.67
C THR A 94 0.06 18.65 14.98
N ASP A 95 -0.16 19.81 14.36
CA ASP A 95 0.54 21.07 14.64
C ASP A 95 0.08 21.74 15.95
N VAL A 96 -0.95 21.20 16.58
CA VAL A 96 -1.48 21.58 17.90
C VAL A 96 -1.67 20.35 18.77
N ASP A 97 -1.65 20.52 20.08
CA ASP A 97 -1.92 19.45 21.04
C ASP A 97 -3.34 18.91 20.82
N GLY A 98 -3.46 17.59 20.87
CA GLY A 98 -4.74 16.89 20.90
C GLY A 98 -4.90 16.20 22.24
N ASN A 99 -6.07 16.34 22.85
CA ASN A 99 -6.38 15.65 24.09
C ASN A 99 -7.71 14.91 23.99
N ASP A 100 -7.69 13.63 24.38
CA ASP A 100 -8.85 12.73 24.45
C ASP A 100 -9.71 12.72 23.18
N ALA A 101 -9.06 12.83 22.02
CA ALA A 101 -9.73 12.76 20.73
C ALA A 101 -10.25 11.33 20.48
N LEU A 102 -11.50 11.21 20.06
CA LEU A 102 -12.14 9.91 19.88
C LEU A 102 -11.58 9.17 18.66
N LEU A 103 -11.16 7.93 18.88
CA LEU A 103 -10.94 6.93 17.84
C LEU A 103 -12.06 5.87 17.93
N PRO A 104 -13.04 5.90 17.02
CA PRO A 104 -14.19 5.01 17.10
C PRO A 104 -13.82 3.53 16.99
N ALA A 105 -14.64 2.65 17.58
CA ALA A 105 -14.54 1.22 17.37
C ALA A 105 -14.47 0.86 15.88
N GLY A 106 -13.63 -0.12 15.55
CA GLY A 106 -13.34 -0.54 14.19
C GLY A 106 -12.31 0.32 13.44
N TRP A 107 -11.93 1.49 13.97
CA TRP A 107 -10.90 2.33 13.37
C TRP A 107 -9.50 1.95 13.84
N ARG A 108 -8.52 2.13 12.95
CA ARG A 108 -7.08 2.06 13.21
C ARG A 108 -6.47 3.45 13.19
N ALA A 109 -5.35 3.59 13.88
CA ALA A 109 -4.50 4.77 13.85
C ALA A 109 -3.08 4.37 13.44
N THR A 110 -2.48 5.13 12.54
CA THR A 110 -1.06 5.06 12.21
C THR A 110 -0.42 6.38 12.62
N VAL A 111 0.67 6.27 13.36
CA VAL A 111 1.38 7.37 14.01
C VAL A 111 2.84 7.33 13.56
N ASP A 112 3.39 8.50 13.24
CA ASP A 112 4.76 8.69 12.78
C ASP A 112 5.39 9.90 13.48
N THR A 113 6.56 9.68 14.09
CA THR A 113 7.45 10.66 14.72
C THR A 113 6.73 11.65 15.63
N MET A 114 6.07 11.16 16.69
CA MET A 114 5.38 12.02 17.65
C MET A 114 5.19 11.41 19.04
N ASN A 115 5.04 12.28 20.04
CA ASN A 115 4.66 11.92 21.40
C ASN A 115 3.15 11.68 21.45
N PHE A 116 2.75 10.42 21.66
CA PHE A 116 1.38 9.96 21.45
C PHE A 116 0.93 9.05 22.60
N LYS A 117 -0.35 9.10 22.90
CA LYS A 117 -1.04 8.28 23.90
C LYS A 117 -2.30 7.69 23.29
N LEU A 118 -2.53 6.39 23.52
CA LEU A 118 -3.73 5.68 23.06
C LEU A 118 -4.27 4.81 24.18
N VAL A 119 -5.50 5.08 24.60
CA VAL A 119 -6.12 4.38 25.73
C VAL A 119 -7.53 3.92 25.37
N ARG A 120 -8.04 2.90 26.06
CA ARG A 120 -9.44 2.49 25.91
C ARG A 120 -10.36 3.54 26.54
N LYS A 121 -11.44 3.88 25.84
CA LYS A 121 -12.53 4.68 26.42
C LYS A 121 -13.31 3.80 27.40
N ARG A 122 -13.36 4.19 28.67
CA ARG A 122 -14.08 3.49 29.74
C ARG A 122 -15.58 3.77 29.69
#